data_AF-A0A938VD26-F1
#
_entry.id   AF-A0A938VD26-F1
#
_cell.length_a   1.000
_cell.length_b   1.000
_cell.length_c   1.000
_cell.angle_alpha   90.00
_cell.angle_beta   90.00
_cell.angle_gamma   90.00
#
_symmetry.space_group_name_H-M   'P 1'
#
loop_
_entity.id
_entity.type
_entity.pdbx_description
1 polymer ?
#
loop_
_entity_poly.entity_id
_entity_poly.type
_entity_poly.pdbx_seq_one_letter_code
_entity_poly.pdbx_strand_id
1 'polypeptide(L)'
;MAIRRDRVALNPIQWMATDDGWLDPALSPPPRELLARVKSAGFDAVFLDVPGGWADDDYRRLLDDVGLAPAPGYFSLGASEGDEDVAALEGRAAGAALRHAAFGLTDIVVATGMSREAPRVIHPARGYQADPARLARIIPQIARVAEAMRAEGVRAAFHPHVGTWVETEEETRAVLDAIDSALLAFAPDTGHLAWADADVRALVAEYAARVRVLHVKDCRLAVARRGKERDDTYRQTVREGLWVEPGRGELDLKAMLAPLPPDFRRLGRRRGRPTRHQRSLGEREGLRGVDANPYRLTGLKHDPVDRGSVDRPPDRAALPLLRDERVVPWFDRVPERLRRARRIFMRPLQPSEDAQIAVVGPVRAFDEGGERDGCTRLNFA
;
A
#
# COMPACT_ATOMS: atom_id res chain seq x y z
N MET A 1 4.97 11.95 17.15
CA MET A 1 5.90 11.59 16.04
C MET A 1 5.67 12.55 14.88
N ALA A 2 6.70 13.26 14.42
CA ALA A 2 6.56 14.12 13.23
C ALA A 2 7.10 13.36 12.01
N ILE A 3 6.20 12.96 11.10
CA ILE A 3 6.56 12.35 9.80
C ILE A 3 6.66 13.48 8.79
N ARG A 4 7.68 13.47 7.93
CA ARG A 4 7.79 14.46 6.86
C ARG A 4 6.74 14.21 5.79
N ARG A 5 6.15 15.26 5.21
CA ARG A 5 5.12 15.13 4.16
C ARG A 5 5.58 14.33 2.94
N ASP A 6 6.85 14.49 2.55
CA ASP A 6 7.45 13.76 1.43
C ASP A 6 7.76 12.28 1.75
N ARG A 7 7.42 11.81 2.95
CA ARG A 7 7.49 10.40 3.36
C ARG A 7 6.10 9.79 3.57
N VAL A 8 5.07 10.53 3.16
CA VAL A 8 3.68 10.09 3.15
C VAL A 8 3.23 10.09 1.70
N ALA A 9 2.89 8.92 1.19
CA ALA A 9 2.39 8.73 -0.16
C ALA A 9 0.93 8.28 -0.14
N LEU A 10 0.16 8.70 -1.14
CA LEU A 10 -1.18 8.16 -1.36
C LEU A 10 -1.09 6.97 -2.31
N ASN A 11 -1.72 5.85 -1.94
CA ASN A 11 -2.06 4.81 -2.89
C ASN A 11 -3.39 5.19 -3.58
N PRO A 12 -3.43 5.38 -4.92
CA PRO A 12 -4.62 5.90 -5.62
C PRO A 12 -5.73 4.85 -5.88
N ILE A 13 -5.69 3.67 -5.25
CA ILE A 13 -6.63 2.57 -5.53
C ILE A 13 -8.11 2.91 -5.39
N GLN A 14 -8.47 3.92 -4.58
CA GLN A 14 -9.86 4.36 -4.44
C GLN A 14 -10.49 4.87 -5.74
N TRP A 15 -9.69 5.31 -6.72
CA TRP A 15 -10.19 5.76 -8.02
C TRP A 15 -10.30 4.62 -9.05
N MET A 16 -9.90 3.42 -8.67
CA MET A 16 -10.02 2.20 -9.47
C MET A 16 -11.01 1.22 -8.83
N ALA A 17 -11.61 1.59 -7.71
CA ALA A 17 -12.56 0.77 -7.00
C ALA A 17 -13.86 0.61 -7.80
N THR A 18 -14.27 -0.63 -7.99
CA THR A 18 -15.58 -0.99 -8.52
C THR A 18 -16.63 -1.02 -7.41
N ASP A 19 -17.90 -0.94 -7.79
CA ASP A 19 -19.03 -1.12 -6.86
C ASP A 19 -19.00 -2.49 -6.17
N ASP A 20 -18.39 -3.50 -6.78
CA ASP A 20 -18.19 -4.85 -6.21
C ASP A 20 -16.96 -4.99 -5.31
N GLY A 21 -16.28 -3.88 -4.99
CA GLY A 21 -15.18 -3.82 -4.04
C GLY A 21 -13.86 -4.35 -4.58
N TRP A 22 -13.74 -4.51 -5.90
CA TRP A 22 -12.50 -4.87 -6.60
C TRP A 22 -11.84 -3.66 -7.20
N LEU A 23 -10.65 -3.90 -7.74
CA LEU A 23 -9.96 -2.92 -8.54
C LEU A 23 -10.20 -3.24 -10.01
N ASP A 24 -10.71 -2.24 -10.72
CA ASP A 24 -10.73 -2.21 -12.18
C ASP A 24 -9.90 -1.00 -12.64
N PRO A 25 -8.67 -1.24 -13.14
CA PRO A 25 -7.83 -0.18 -13.68
C PRO A 25 -8.48 0.61 -14.82
N ALA A 26 -9.50 0.06 -15.51
CA ALA A 26 -10.24 0.79 -16.55
C ALA A 26 -11.10 1.93 -16.00
N LEU A 27 -11.42 1.91 -14.70
CA LEU A 27 -12.11 3.00 -14.02
C LEU A 27 -11.15 4.15 -13.65
N SER A 28 -9.84 3.93 -13.76
CA SER A 28 -8.84 4.92 -13.43
C SER A 28 -9.01 6.18 -14.30
N PRO A 29 -9.08 7.39 -13.70
CA PRO A 29 -8.99 8.63 -14.46
C PRO A 29 -7.70 8.66 -15.31
N PRO A 30 -7.65 9.49 -16.38
CA PRO A 30 -6.43 9.68 -17.14
C PRO A 30 -5.24 9.96 -16.22
N PRO A 31 -4.02 9.41 -16.45
CA PRO A 31 -2.93 9.45 -15.49
C PRO A 31 -2.60 10.86 -14.95
N ARG A 32 -2.60 11.87 -15.81
CA ARG A 32 -2.36 13.27 -15.38
C ARG A 32 -3.44 13.77 -14.42
N GLU A 33 -4.70 13.44 -14.67
CA GLU A 33 -5.82 13.85 -13.82
C GLU A 33 -5.78 13.13 -12.48
N LEU A 34 -5.54 11.82 -12.47
CA LEU A 34 -5.38 11.03 -11.26
C LEU A 34 -4.28 11.61 -10.36
N LEU A 35 -3.10 11.86 -10.94
CA LEU A 35 -1.97 12.42 -10.21
C LEU A 35 -2.23 13.85 -9.74
N ALA A 36 -2.93 14.68 -10.52
CA ALA A 36 -3.35 16.01 -10.09
C ALA A 36 -4.31 15.95 -8.88
N ARG A 37 -5.20 14.94 -8.80
CA ARG A 37 -6.06 14.69 -7.64
C ARG A 37 -5.26 14.27 -6.41
N VAL A 38 -4.24 13.43 -6.56
CA VAL A 38 -3.31 13.08 -5.47
C VAL A 38 -2.62 14.33 -4.92
N LYS A 39 -2.12 15.19 -5.82
CA LYS A 39 -1.45 16.43 -5.44
C LYS A 39 -2.39 17.42 -4.76
N SER A 40 -3.61 17.60 -5.29
CA SER A 40 -4.61 18.52 -4.71
C SER A 40 -5.13 18.05 -3.35
N ALA A 41 -5.10 16.74 -3.08
CA ALA A 41 -5.36 16.16 -1.76
C ALA A 41 -4.24 16.43 -0.73
N GLY A 42 -3.14 17.08 -1.14
CA GLY A 42 -2.06 17.52 -0.25
C GLY A 42 -0.91 16.53 -0.08
N PHE A 43 -0.82 15.51 -0.94
CA PHE A 43 0.29 14.56 -0.94
C PHE A 43 1.42 15.03 -1.87
N ASP A 44 2.65 14.81 -1.44
CA ASP A 44 3.86 15.09 -2.23
C ASP A 44 4.47 13.84 -2.86
N ALA A 45 3.89 12.66 -2.58
CA ALA A 45 4.31 11.39 -3.13
C ALA A 45 3.13 10.49 -3.48
N VAL A 46 3.35 9.57 -4.42
CA VAL A 46 2.36 8.60 -4.90
C VAL A 46 3.01 7.24 -5.07
N PHE A 47 2.23 6.18 -4.84
CA PHE A 47 2.65 4.82 -5.13
C PHE A 47 3.13 4.69 -6.58
N LEU A 48 4.28 4.04 -6.77
CA LEU A 48 4.78 3.75 -8.10
C LEU A 48 3.92 2.64 -8.73
N ASP A 49 3.09 3.04 -9.68
CA ASP A 49 2.33 2.16 -10.55
C ASP A 49 2.35 2.75 -11.96
N VAL A 50 3.26 2.25 -12.81
CA VAL A 50 3.41 2.75 -14.19
C VAL A 50 2.31 2.12 -15.05
N PRO A 51 1.44 2.91 -15.69
CA PRO A 51 0.35 2.37 -16.48
C PRO A 51 0.84 1.44 -17.61
N GLY A 52 0.04 0.42 -17.93
CA GLY A 52 0.36 -0.52 -19.01
C GLY A 52 0.64 0.18 -20.34
N GLY A 53 1.71 -0.22 -21.02
CA GLY A 53 2.13 0.36 -22.30
C GLY A 53 2.89 1.69 -22.20
N TRP A 54 3.07 2.26 -21.01
CA TRP A 54 3.88 3.48 -20.82
C TRP A 54 5.37 3.15 -20.65
N ALA A 55 6.23 4.02 -21.19
CA ALA A 55 7.64 4.01 -20.85
C ALA A 55 7.87 4.66 -19.48
N ASP A 56 8.81 4.12 -18.72
CA ASP A 56 9.15 4.63 -17.38
C ASP A 56 9.57 6.11 -17.41
N ASP A 57 10.24 6.57 -18.47
CA ASP A 57 10.63 7.98 -18.64
C ASP A 57 9.44 8.92 -18.88
N ASP A 58 8.38 8.46 -19.55
CA ASP A 58 7.17 9.25 -19.73
C ASP A 58 6.44 9.44 -18.41
N TYR A 59 6.33 8.36 -17.61
CA TYR A 59 5.72 8.43 -16.30
C TYR A 59 6.54 9.30 -15.33
N ARG A 60 7.88 9.21 -15.38
CA ARG A 60 8.77 10.07 -14.58
C ARG A 60 8.57 11.56 -14.91
N ARG A 61 8.52 11.92 -16.20
CA ARG A 61 8.21 13.30 -16.62
C ARG A 61 6.85 13.76 -16.11
N LEU A 62 5.85 12.89 -16.15
CA LEU A 62 4.51 13.21 -15.66
C LEU A 62 4.49 13.45 -14.13
N LEU A 63 5.21 12.64 -13.36
CA LEU A 63 5.38 12.87 -11.91
C LEU A 63 6.06 14.20 -11.62
N ASP A 64 7.13 14.52 -12.34
CA ASP A 64 7.87 15.78 -12.21
C ASP A 64 6.97 16.99 -12.56
N ASP A 65 6.19 16.91 -13.65
CA ASP A 65 5.26 17.95 -14.09
C ASP A 65 4.17 18.25 -13.05
N VAL A 66 3.64 17.21 -12.40
CA VAL A 66 2.60 17.33 -11.37
C VAL A 66 3.22 17.72 -10.01
N GLY A 67 4.52 17.49 -9.83
CA GLY A 67 5.24 17.74 -8.58
C GLY A 67 5.01 16.67 -7.52
N LEU A 68 5.03 15.40 -7.93
CA LEU A 68 4.93 14.22 -7.07
C LEU A 68 6.23 13.40 -7.11
N ALA A 69 6.65 12.89 -5.95
CA ALA A 69 7.72 11.90 -5.85
C ALA A 69 7.15 10.47 -5.94
N PRO A 70 7.91 9.51 -6.49
CA PRO A 70 7.53 8.10 -6.42
C PRO A 70 7.72 7.53 -5.01
N ALA A 71 6.87 6.58 -4.65
CA ALA A 71 6.92 5.77 -3.44
C ALA A 71 6.96 4.27 -3.77
N PRO A 72 7.46 3.38 -2.89
CA PRO A 72 7.38 1.93 -3.07
C PRO A 72 5.99 1.50 -3.52
N GLY A 73 5.95 0.85 -4.69
CA GLY A 73 4.74 0.24 -5.23
C GLY A 73 4.49 -1.13 -4.63
N TYR A 74 3.63 -1.89 -5.29
CA TYR A 74 3.14 -3.18 -4.84
C TYR A 74 3.45 -4.29 -5.85
N PHE A 75 3.86 -5.45 -5.36
CA PHE A 75 4.08 -6.65 -6.14
C PHE A 75 3.32 -7.83 -5.53
N SER A 76 2.44 -8.43 -6.34
CA SER A 76 1.74 -9.66 -5.98
C SER A 76 2.52 -10.87 -6.49
N LEU A 77 2.75 -11.84 -5.61
CA LEU A 77 3.29 -13.13 -6.00
C LEU A 77 2.37 -13.83 -7.00
N GLY A 78 1.05 -13.60 -6.95
CA GLY A 78 0.09 -14.39 -7.73
C GLY A 78 -0.42 -15.60 -6.94
N ALA A 79 -0.98 -16.59 -7.63
CA ALA A 79 -1.63 -17.74 -6.99
C ALA A 79 -0.63 -18.58 -6.18
N SER A 80 -0.62 -18.43 -4.85
CA SER A 80 0.42 -19.00 -3.98
C SER A 80 0.25 -20.50 -3.66
N GLU A 81 -0.63 -21.20 -4.41
CA GLU A 81 -0.87 -22.64 -4.25
C GLU A 81 -0.80 -23.44 -5.56
N GLY A 82 -0.51 -22.77 -6.68
CA GLY A 82 -0.29 -23.45 -7.95
C GLY A 82 1.17 -23.83 -8.14
N ASP A 83 1.41 -24.68 -9.14
CA ASP A 83 2.72 -24.84 -9.77
C ASP A 83 3.02 -23.56 -10.58
N GLU A 84 3.24 -22.45 -9.86
CA GLU A 84 3.71 -21.24 -10.51
C GLU A 84 5.12 -21.52 -11.05
N ASP A 85 5.34 -21.17 -12.30
CA ASP A 85 6.67 -21.22 -12.90
C ASP A 85 7.58 -20.28 -12.11
N VAL A 86 8.45 -20.87 -11.28
CA VAL A 86 9.35 -20.14 -10.39
C VAL A 86 10.22 -19.17 -11.17
N ALA A 87 10.68 -19.55 -12.37
CA ALA A 87 11.50 -18.68 -13.20
C ALA A 87 10.69 -17.48 -13.73
N ALA A 88 9.42 -17.69 -14.07
CA ALA A 88 8.52 -16.61 -14.46
C ALA A 88 8.23 -15.66 -13.28
N LEU A 89 8.02 -16.19 -12.07
CA LEU A 89 7.83 -15.40 -10.85
C LEU A 89 9.07 -14.55 -10.53
N GLU A 90 10.27 -15.15 -10.54
CA GLU A 90 11.54 -14.46 -10.33
C GLU A 90 11.77 -13.38 -11.41
N GLY A 91 11.46 -13.67 -12.68
CA GLY A 91 11.56 -12.71 -13.77
C GLY A 91 10.63 -11.51 -13.59
N ARG A 92 9.37 -11.72 -13.18
CA ARG A 92 8.43 -10.63 -12.85
C ARG A 92 8.93 -9.80 -11.66
N ALA A 93 9.45 -10.46 -10.62
CA ALA A 93 9.99 -9.80 -9.44
C ALA A 93 11.21 -8.93 -9.77
N ALA A 94 12.15 -9.45 -10.55
CA ALA A 94 13.33 -8.72 -11.02
C ALA A 94 12.92 -7.51 -11.89
N GLY A 95 11.97 -7.69 -12.83
CA GLY A 95 11.45 -6.59 -13.64
C GLY A 95 10.81 -5.47 -12.81
N ALA A 96 10.02 -5.83 -11.80
CA ALA A 96 9.41 -4.87 -10.87
C ALA A 96 10.48 -4.12 -10.05
N ALA A 97 11.51 -4.82 -9.57
CA ALA A 97 12.62 -4.22 -8.84
C ALA A 97 13.47 -3.29 -9.73
N LEU A 98 13.80 -3.70 -10.95
CA LEU A 98 14.55 -2.86 -11.90
C LEU A 98 13.82 -1.54 -12.18
N ARG A 99 12.49 -1.60 -12.38
CA ARG A 99 11.65 -0.41 -12.50
C ARG A 99 11.74 0.46 -11.24
N HIS A 100 11.58 -0.11 -10.04
CA HIS A 100 11.69 0.64 -8.78
C HIS A 100 13.06 1.33 -8.63
N ALA A 101 14.15 0.62 -8.94
CA ALA A 101 15.50 1.16 -8.94
C ALA A 101 15.67 2.32 -9.93
N ALA A 102 15.04 2.23 -11.12
CA ALA A 102 15.05 3.33 -12.10
C ALA A 102 14.33 4.59 -11.59
N PHE A 103 13.34 4.45 -10.71
CA PHE A 103 12.70 5.57 -10.00
C PHE A 103 13.45 5.99 -8.71
N GLY A 104 14.59 5.37 -8.41
CA GLY A 104 15.42 5.69 -7.25
C GLY A 104 14.89 5.12 -5.93
N LEU A 105 14.00 4.13 -5.99
CA LEU A 105 13.44 3.45 -4.82
C LEU A 105 14.30 2.24 -4.46
N THR A 106 14.47 1.97 -3.17
CA THR A 106 15.20 0.78 -2.68
C THR A 106 14.33 -0.25 -1.97
N ASP A 107 13.01 -0.02 -1.90
CA ASP A 107 12.05 -0.95 -1.32
C ASP A 107 10.83 -1.12 -2.25
N ILE A 108 10.22 -2.31 -2.21
CA ILE A 108 8.94 -2.64 -2.86
C ILE A 108 8.09 -3.47 -1.91
N VAL A 109 6.79 -3.19 -1.86
CA VAL A 109 5.85 -3.95 -1.02
C VAL A 109 5.50 -5.25 -1.73
N VAL A 110 5.60 -6.39 -1.04
CA VAL A 110 5.28 -7.71 -1.61
C VAL A 110 4.22 -8.43 -0.80
N ALA A 111 3.28 -9.09 -1.46
CA ALA A 111 2.28 -9.93 -0.80
C ALA A 111 1.96 -11.18 -1.62
N THR A 112 1.41 -12.18 -0.96
CA THR A 112 0.78 -13.33 -1.62
C THR A 112 -0.46 -12.89 -2.41
N GLY A 113 -0.83 -13.66 -3.44
CA GLY A 113 -1.94 -13.29 -4.31
C GLY A 113 -3.30 -13.46 -3.67
N MET A 114 -4.23 -12.61 -4.09
CA MET A 114 -5.64 -12.64 -3.72
C MET A 114 -6.49 -12.82 -4.99
N SER A 115 -7.12 -13.99 -5.17
CA SER A 115 -8.08 -14.22 -6.25
C SER A 115 -9.52 -14.05 -5.76
N ARG A 116 -10.45 -13.75 -6.67
CA ARG A 116 -11.87 -13.51 -6.34
C ARG A 116 -12.54 -14.72 -5.70
N GLU A 117 -12.10 -15.92 -6.08
CA GLU A 117 -12.64 -17.21 -5.65
C GLU A 117 -11.83 -17.83 -4.50
N ALA A 118 -10.79 -17.15 -4.00
CA ALA A 118 -9.97 -17.70 -2.92
C ALA A 118 -10.80 -17.99 -1.67
N PRO A 119 -10.59 -19.13 -0.98
CA PRO A 119 -11.34 -19.47 0.23
C PRO A 119 -11.32 -18.38 1.30
N ARG A 120 -10.22 -17.64 1.44
CA ARG A 120 -10.08 -16.54 2.40
C ARG A 120 -10.68 -15.21 1.92
N VAL A 121 -11.01 -15.08 0.63
CA VAL A 121 -11.87 -13.98 0.17
C VAL A 121 -13.33 -14.27 0.48
N ILE A 122 -13.72 -15.55 0.50
CA ILE A 122 -15.06 -16.00 0.90
C ILE A 122 -15.21 -15.98 2.43
N HIS A 123 -14.17 -16.38 3.17
CA HIS A 123 -14.16 -16.42 4.65
C HIS A 123 -12.96 -15.63 5.20
N PRO A 124 -13.00 -14.28 5.15
CA PRO A 124 -11.84 -13.45 5.47
C PRO A 124 -11.53 -13.35 6.96
N ALA A 125 -10.28 -12.96 7.22
CA ALA A 125 -9.77 -12.43 8.48
C ALA A 125 -9.86 -13.39 9.67
N ARG A 126 -9.76 -14.70 9.43
CA ARG A 126 -9.89 -15.74 10.46
C ARG A 126 -8.93 -16.92 10.25
N GLY A 127 -7.98 -16.81 9.33
CA GLY A 127 -7.06 -17.91 9.00
C GLY A 127 -7.80 -19.12 8.44
N TYR A 128 -8.87 -18.90 7.66
CA TYR A 128 -9.69 -19.99 7.13
C TYR A 128 -8.83 -21.00 6.37
N GLN A 129 -8.99 -22.30 6.64
CA GLN A 129 -8.12 -23.37 6.11
C GLN A 129 -6.63 -23.17 6.42
N ALA A 130 -6.29 -22.78 7.66
CA ALA A 130 -4.91 -22.77 8.12
C ALA A 130 -4.26 -24.16 7.95
N ASP A 131 -3.10 -24.17 7.29
CA ASP A 131 -2.33 -25.39 7.01
C ASP A 131 -0.82 -25.06 7.06
N PRO A 132 -0.08 -25.59 8.06
CA PRO A 132 1.36 -25.38 8.15
C PRO A 132 2.12 -25.88 6.91
N ALA A 133 1.65 -26.94 6.25
CA ALA A 133 2.30 -27.47 5.05
C ALA A 133 2.15 -26.51 3.87
N ARG A 134 1.03 -25.78 3.78
CA ARG A 134 0.82 -24.70 2.81
C ARG A 134 1.80 -23.57 3.05
N LEU A 135 1.94 -23.13 4.29
CA LEU A 135 2.87 -22.07 4.63
C LEU A 135 4.33 -22.46 4.34
N ALA A 136 4.70 -23.72 4.59
CA ALA A 136 6.01 -24.27 4.23
C ALA A 136 6.29 -24.28 2.71
N ARG A 137 5.26 -24.28 1.86
CA ARG A 137 5.41 -24.13 0.38
C ARG A 137 5.50 -22.66 -0.05
N ILE A 138 4.77 -21.77 0.63
CA ILE A 138 4.69 -20.34 0.29
C ILE A 138 5.94 -19.58 0.72
N ILE A 139 6.49 -19.86 1.91
CA ILE A 139 7.66 -19.17 2.45
C ILE A 139 8.86 -19.20 1.48
N PRO A 140 9.24 -20.35 0.88
CA PRO A 140 10.28 -20.38 -0.13
C PRO A 140 10.00 -19.49 -1.34
N GLN A 141 8.75 -19.39 -1.82
CA GLN A 141 8.39 -18.53 -2.94
C GLN A 141 8.59 -17.04 -2.60
N ILE A 142 8.21 -16.63 -1.39
CA ILE A 142 8.46 -15.26 -0.89
C ILE A 142 9.98 -14.98 -0.85
N ALA A 143 10.77 -15.94 -0.37
CA ALA A 143 12.23 -15.81 -0.34
C ALA A 143 12.83 -15.69 -1.76
N ARG A 144 12.37 -16.49 -2.73
CA ARG A 144 12.79 -16.40 -4.14
C ARG A 144 12.51 -15.01 -4.73
N VAL A 145 11.32 -14.46 -4.48
CA VAL A 145 10.97 -13.09 -4.90
C VAL A 145 11.89 -12.06 -4.25
N ALA A 146 12.14 -12.17 -2.95
CA ALA A 146 13.03 -11.26 -2.25
C ALA A 146 14.47 -11.33 -2.78
N GLU A 147 14.96 -12.51 -3.13
CA GLU A 147 16.29 -12.70 -3.74
C GLU A 147 16.37 -12.07 -5.13
N ALA A 148 15.37 -12.31 -5.98
CA ALA A 148 15.30 -11.71 -7.32
C ALA A 148 15.28 -10.18 -7.27
N MET A 149 14.50 -9.60 -6.36
CA MET A 149 14.46 -8.14 -6.17
C MET A 149 15.79 -7.59 -5.64
N ARG A 150 16.41 -8.30 -4.68
CA ARG A 150 17.69 -7.90 -4.09
C ARG A 150 18.82 -7.90 -5.11
N ALA A 151 18.80 -8.82 -6.07
CA ALA A 151 19.77 -8.85 -7.17
C ALA A 151 19.76 -7.55 -7.99
N GLU A 152 18.60 -6.90 -8.11
CA GLU A 152 18.42 -5.60 -8.78
C GLU A 152 18.61 -4.39 -7.84
N GLY A 153 19.01 -4.63 -6.59
CA GLY A 153 19.27 -3.58 -5.60
C GLY A 153 18.05 -3.04 -4.87
N VAL A 154 16.89 -3.72 -4.95
CA VAL A 154 15.65 -3.35 -4.26
C VAL A 154 15.28 -4.42 -3.23
N ARG A 155 14.86 -4.01 -2.04
CA ARG A 155 14.44 -4.92 -0.97
C ARG A 155 12.93 -5.16 -1.02
N ALA A 156 12.53 -6.42 -0.92
CA ALA A 156 11.15 -6.79 -0.69
C ALA A 156 10.74 -6.49 0.76
N ALA A 157 9.60 -5.86 0.96
CA ALA A 157 8.99 -5.63 2.27
C ALA A 157 7.63 -6.34 2.34
N PHE A 158 7.52 -7.35 3.20
CA PHE A 158 6.38 -8.26 3.23
C PHE A 158 5.13 -7.63 3.83
N HIS A 159 4.01 -7.75 3.11
CA HIS A 159 2.72 -7.18 3.43
C HIS A 159 1.68 -8.27 3.65
N PRO A 160 1.32 -8.56 4.92
CA PRO A 160 0.23 -9.47 5.23
C PRO A 160 -1.10 -8.84 4.82
N HIS A 161 -1.97 -9.63 4.18
CA HIS A 161 -3.19 -9.11 3.58
C HIS A 161 -4.35 -10.09 3.79
N VAL A 162 -5.48 -9.56 4.28
CA VAL A 162 -6.72 -10.33 4.44
C VAL A 162 -7.21 -10.84 3.09
N GLY A 163 -7.64 -12.09 3.02
CA GLY A 163 -8.00 -12.74 1.76
C GLY A 163 -6.87 -13.50 1.08
N THR A 164 -5.66 -13.48 1.67
CA THR A 164 -4.50 -14.24 1.20
C THR A 164 -4.13 -15.37 2.16
N TRP A 165 -3.18 -16.23 1.76
CA TRP A 165 -2.66 -17.30 2.62
C TRP A 165 -1.72 -16.84 3.74
N VAL A 166 -1.40 -15.54 3.80
CA VAL A 166 -0.69 -14.95 4.94
C VAL A 166 -1.52 -13.76 5.41
N GLU A 167 -2.50 -14.08 6.25
CA GLU A 167 -3.57 -13.19 6.68
C GLU A 167 -3.48 -12.90 8.18
N THR A 168 -3.18 -13.91 8.99
CA THR A 168 -3.21 -13.79 10.46
C THR A 168 -1.88 -13.34 11.04
N GLU A 169 -1.89 -12.95 12.32
CA GLU A 169 -0.66 -12.64 13.05
C GLU A 169 0.31 -13.83 13.07
N GLU A 170 -0.20 -15.04 13.37
CA GLU A 170 0.61 -16.26 13.43
C GLU A 170 1.30 -16.56 12.09
N GLU A 171 0.57 -16.45 10.98
CA GLU A 171 1.12 -16.66 9.64
C GLU A 171 2.14 -15.57 9.27
N THR A 172 1.86 -14.32 9.66
CA THR A 172 2.79 -13.20 9.45
C THR A 172 4.11 -13.45 10.18
N ARG A 173 4.04 -13.86 11.45
CA ARG A 173 5.21 -14.20 12.27
C ARG A 173 6.00 -15.34 11.66
N ALA A 174 5.32 -16.42 11.29
CA ALA A 174 5.97 -17.57 10.66
C ALA A 174 6.74 -17.20 9.38
N VAL A 175 6.22 -16.28 8.54
CA VAL A 175 6.97 -15.77 7.38
C VAL A 175 8.19 -14.94 7.80
N LEU A 176 7.99 -13.96 8.70
CA LEU A 176 9.06 -13.05 9.13
C LEU A 176 10.18 -13.77 9.90
N ASP A 177 9.84 -14.82 10.64
CA ASP A 177 10.80 -15.59 11.43
C ASP A 177 11.57 -16.59 10.56
N ALA A 178 10.93 -17.14 9.52
CA ALA A 178 11.56 -18.10 8.61
C ALA A 178 12.52 -17.45 7.59
N ILE A 179 12.31 -16.18 7.25
CA ILE A 179 13.12 -15.47 6.24
C ILE A 179 14.02 -14.43 6.92
N ASP A 180 15.31 -14.46 6.61
CA ASP A 180 16.31 -13.58 7.21
C ASP A 180 15.97 -12.09 6.96
N SER A 181 16.12 -11.27 8.01
CA SER A 181 15.80 -9.84 7.99
C SER A 181 16.61 -9.01 6.99
N ALA A 182 17.80 -9.48 6.59
CA ALA A 182 18.60 -8.85 5.56
C ALA A 182 18.00 -9.06 4.17
N LEU A 183 17.25 -10.16 3.98
CA LEU A 183 16.60 -10.50 2.72
C LEU A 183 15.19 -9.91 2.63
N LEU A 184 14.37 -10.12 3.66
CA LEU A 184 12.97 -9.70 3.69
C LEU A 184 12.71 -8.70 4.80
N ALA A 185 12.30 -7.49 4.39
CA ALA A 185 11.80 -6.47 5.28
C ALA A 185 10.31 -6.69 5.62
N PHE A 186 9.78 -5.88 6.51
CA PHE A 186 8.37 -5.89 6.90
C PHE A 186 7.65 -4.62 6.41
N ALA A 187 6.47 -4.81 5.83
CA ALA A 187 5.53 -3.78 5.41
C ALA A 187 4.15 -3.97 6.08
N PRO A 188 4.03 -3.72 7.40
CA PRO A 188 2.76 -3.88 8.12
C PRO A 188 1.64 -3.02 7.50
N ASP A 189 0.44 -3.59 7.45
CA ASP A 189 -0.80 -2.86 7.17
C ASP A 189 -1.67 -2.84 8.40
N THR A 190 -1.84 -1.64 8.95
CA THR A 190 -2.62 -1.41 10.17
C THR A 190 -4.06 -1.92 10.06
N GLY A 191 -4.70 -1.79 8.90
CA GLY A 191 -6.09 -2.16 8.70
C GLY A 191 -6.26 -3.66 8.48
N HIS A 192 -5.44 -4.28 7.62
CA HIS A 192 -5.52 -5.72 7.38
C HIS A 192 -5.17 -6.53 8.64
N LEU A 193 -4.10 -6.16 9.33
CA LEU A 193 -3.69 -6.84 10.56
C LEU A 193 -4.76 -6.68 11.66
N ALA A 194 -5.30 -5.47 11.85
CA ALA A 194 -6.36 -5.26 12.83
C ALA A 194 -7.66 -5.99 12.46
N TRP A 195 -8.01 -6.06 11.18
CA TRP A 195 -9.16 -6.85 10.74
C TRP A 195 -8.95 -8.34 11.03
N ALA A 196 -7.73 -8.86 10.90
CA ALA A 196 -7.37 -10.23 11.29
C ALA A 196 -7.13 -10.44 12.81
N ASP A 197 -7.60 -9.51 13.66
CA ASP A 197 -7.47 -9.52 15.13
C ASP A 197 -6.03 -9.54 15.67
N ALA A 198 -5.04 -9.13 14.87
CA ALA A 198 -3.65 -9.05 15.32
C ALA A 198 -3.42 -7.90 16.32
N ASP A 199 -2.51 -8.09 17.29
CA ASP A 199 -1.95 -6.99 18.08
C ASP A 199 -0.92 -6.24 17.23
N VAL A 200 -1.42 -5.33 16.39
CA VAL A 200 -0.60 -4.55 15.45
C VAL A 200 0.50 -3.79 16.18
N ARG A 201 0.25 -3.26 17.38
CA ARG A 201 1.24 -2.51 18.14
C ARG A 201 2.36 -3.43 18.61
N ALA A 202 2.03 -4.59 19.16
CA ALA A 202 3.03 -5.57 19.59
C ALA A 202 3.85 -6.07 18.40
N LEU A 203 3.19 -6.40 17.28
CA LEU A 203 3.85 -6.88 16.08
C LEU A 203 4.81 -5.83 15.48
N VAL A 204 4.37 -4.57 15.38
CA VAL A 204 5.23 -3.47 14.92
C VAL A 204 6.39 -3.23 15.87
N ALA A 205 6.19 -3.35 17.19
CA ALA A 205 7.26 -3.19 18.18
C ALA A 205 8.32 -4.29 18.07
N GLU A 206 7.89 -5.53 17.92
CA GLU A 206 8.76 -6.69 17.85
C GLU A 206 9.59 -6.72 16.57
N TYR A 207 8.96 -6.42 15.43
CA TYR A 207 9.62 -6.39 14.13
C TYR A 207 10.10 -4.99 13.72
N ALA A 208 10.18 -4.02 14.64
CA ALA A 208 10.46 -2.61 14.35
C ALA A 208 11.71 -2.39 13.50
N ALA A 209 12.77 -3.17 13.74
CA ALA A 209 14.03 -3.10 12.99
C ALA A 209 13.91 -3.56 11.52
N ARG A 210 12.86 -4.33 11.19
CA ARG A 210 12.55 -4.80 9.84
C ARG A 210 11.57 -3.89 9.11
N VAL A 211 10.88 -2.99 9.80
CA VAL A 211 9.83 -2.16 9.20
C VAL A 211 10.46 -1.13 8.26
N ARG A 212 10.08 -1.21 6.99
CA ARG A 212 10.57 -0.35 5.91
C ARG A 212 9.46 0.50 5.36
N VAL A 213 8.42 -0.14 4.86
CA VAL A 213 7.21 0.53 4.41
C VAL A 213 6.13 0.29 5.46
N LEU A 214 5.16 1.18 5.58
CA LEU A 214 3.98 0.92 6.42
C LEU A 214 2.73 1.41 5.71
N HIS A 215 1.71 0.55 5.63
CA HIS A 215 0.39 0.94 5.15
C HIS A 215 -0.48 1.37 6.33
N VAL A 216 -0.83 2.65 6.33
CA VAL A 216 -1.82 3.24 7.24
C VAL A 216 -3.17 3.15 6.57
N LYS A 217 -4.00 2.25 7.10
CA LYS A 217 -5.36 1.96 6.68
C LYS A 217 -6.20 1.88 7.94
N ASP A 218 -7.27 2.64 7.97
CA ASP A 218 -8.16 2.68 9.13
C ASP A 218 -9.47 1.98 8.79
N CYS A 219 -10.07 1.37 9.81
CA CYS A 219 -11.24 0.54 9.61
C CYS A 219 -12.23 0.66 10.78
N ARG A 220 -13.48 0.30 10.51
CA ARG A 220 -14.53 0.16 11.52
C ARG A 220 -14.48 -1.26 12.09
N LEU A 221 -13.90 -1.44 13.26
CA LEU A 221 -13.79 -2.76 13.92
C LEU A 221 -15.17 -3.35 14.20
N ALA A 222 -16.18 -2.53 14.46
CA ALA A 222 -17.56 -2.99 14.57
C ALA A 222 -18.10 -3.63 13.28
N VAL A 223 -17.73 -3.13 12.09
CA VAL A 223 -18.10 -3.73 10.80
C VAL A 223 -17.33 -5.03 10.59
N ALA A 224 -16.02 -5.02 10.84
CA ALA A 224 -15.16 -6.20 10.77
C ALA A 224 -15.71 -7.37 11.60
N ARG A 225 -16.08 -7.10 12.87
CA ARG A 225 -16.62 -8.10 13.79
C ARG A 225 -17.95 -8.67 13.30
N ARG A 226 -18.90 -7.82 12.89
CA ARG A 226 -20.20 -8.27 12.35
C ARG A 226 -20.03 -9.11 11.10
N GLY A 227 -19.10 -8.73 10.22
CA GLY A 227 -18.78 -9.50 9.02
C GLY A 227 -18.30 -10.91 9.36
N LYS A 228 -17.42 -11.06 10.35
CA LYS A 228 -17.00 -12.38 10.86
C LYS A 228 -18.15 -13.18 11.47
N GLU A 229 -18.98 -12.54 12.30
CA GLU A 229 -20.14 -13.17 12.96
C GLU A 229 -21.17 -13.70 11.97
N ARG A 230 -21.38 -12.99 10.84
CA ARG A 230 -22.31 -13.35 9.76
C ARG A 230 -21.72 -14.26 8.70
N ASP A 231 -20.43 -14.55 8.79
CA ASP A 231 -19.67 -15.20 7.73
C ASP A 231 -19.74 -14.46 6.38
N ASP A 232 -19.73 -13.13 6.43
CA ASP A 232 -19.68 -12.29 5.24
C ASP A 232 -18.34 -12.44 4.52
N THR A 233 -18.41 -12.48 3.19
CA THR A 233 -17.24 -12.41 2.32
C THR A 233 -16.46 -11.10 2.51
N TYR A 234 -15.22 -11.05 2.01
CA TYR A 234 -14.40 -9.85 1.99
C TYR A 234 -15.17 -8.67 1.40
N ARG A 235 -15.85 -8.90 0.27
CA ARG A 235 -16.60 -7.87 -0.46
C ARG A 235 -17.80 -7.36 0.33
N GLN A 236 -18.59 -8.27 0.91
CA GLN A 236 -19.75 -7.90 1.72
C GLN A 236 -19.32 -7.03 2.90
N THR A 237 -18.25 -7.43 3.61
CA THR A 237 -17.69 -6.66 4.72
C THR A 237 -17.20 -5.27 4.27
N VAL A 238 -16.49 -5.18 3.14
CA VAL A 238 -16.02 -3.89 2.58
C VAL A 238 -17.18 -2.98 2.19
N ARG A 239 -18.21 -3.51 1.53
CA ARG A 239 -19.40 -2.76 1.12
C ARG A 239 -20.22 -2.23 2.29
N GLU A 240 -20.13 -2.86 3.46
CA GLU A 240 -20.70 -2.32 4.71
C GLU A 240 -19.87 -1.18 5.32
N GLY A 241 -18.85 -0.69 4.61
CA GLY A 241 -18.03 0.44 5.00
C GLY A 241 -16.91 0.07 5.96
N LEU A 242 -16.26 -1.08 5.75
CA LEU A 242 -15.11 -1.49 6.56
C LEU A 242 -14.00 -0.43 6.52
N TRP A 243 -13.56 -0.03 5.33
CA TRP A 243 -12.44 0.89 5.13
C TRP A 243 -12.88 2.35 5.21
N VAL A 244 -12.10 3.18 5.89
CA VAL A 244 -12.35 4.62 6.07
C VAL A 244 -11.06 5.42 6.00
N GLU A 245 -11.18 6.75 5.80
CA GLU A 245 -10.01 7.62 5.89
C GLU A 245 -9.31 7.49 7.26
N PRO A 246 -7.96 7.41 7.32
CA PRO A 246 -7.25 7.40 8.58
C PRO A 246 -7.62 8.55 9.53
N GLY A 247 -8.00 8.19 10.75
CA GLY A 247 -8.54 9.10 11.76
C GLY A 247 -10.07 9.17 11.80
N ARG A 248 -10.77 8.44 10.92
CA ARG A 248 -12.24 8.30 10.93
C ARG A 248 -12.72 6.90 11.28
N GLY A 249 -11.80 5.95 11.49
CA GLY A 249 -12.11 4.60 11.94
C GLY A 249 -11.93 4.44 13.44
N GLU A 250 -11.76 3.19 13.84
CA GLU A 250 -11.73 2.75 15.23
C GLU A 250 -10.32 2.34 15.68
N LEU A 251 -9.31 2.42 14.81
CA LEU A 251 -7.94 2.02 15.15
C LEU A 251 -7.21 3.13 15.92
N ASP A 252 -6.50 2.77 17.00
CA ASP A 252 -5.52 3.66 17.63
C ASP A 252 -4.21 3.68 16.83
N LEU A 253 -4.26 4.35 15.68
CA LEU A 253 -3.11 4.50 14.77
C LEU A 253 -1.91 5.15 15.47
N LYS A 254 -2.13 6.02 16.46
CA LYS A 254 -1.02 6.64 17.19
C LYS A 254 -0.29 5.59 18.03
N ALA A 255 -1.02 4.75 18.75
CA ALA A 255 -0.44 3.67 19.53
C ALA A 255 0.23 2.61 18.65
N MET A 256 -0.37 2.26 17.51
CA MET A 256 0.19 1.28 16.56
C MET A 256 1.51 1.75 15.94
N LEU A 257 1.65 3.06 15.66
CA LEU A 257 2.86 3.63 15.05
C LEU A 257 3.90 4.07 16.07
N ALA A 258 3.56 4.16 17.36
CA ALA A 258 4.46 4.60 18.41
C ALA A 258 5.77 3.79 18.53
N PRO A 259 5.80 2.46 18.29
CA PRO A 259 7.03 1.68 18.39
C PRO A 259 8.02 1.90 17.24
N LEU A 260 7.64 2.57 16.15
CA LEU A 260 8.53 2.81 15.02
C LEU A 260 9.76 3.61 15.45
N PRO A 261 10.96 3.24 14.97
CA PRO A 261 12.17 3.85 15.45
C PRO A 261 12.28 5.32 14.99
N PRO A 262 13.01 6.18 15.72
CA PRO A 262 13.10 7.62 15.38
C PRO A 262 13.67 7.91 13.99
N ASP A 263 14.51 7.01 13.46
CA ASP A 263 15.15 7.07 12.15
C ASP A 263 14.26 6.57 10.99
N PHE A 264 13.12 5.94 11.29
CA PHE A 264 11.99 5.79 10.35
C PHE A 264 11.59 7.16 9.75
N ARG A 265 12.01 8.27 10.38
CA ARG A 265 11.80 9.67 9.95
C ARG A 265 12.94 10.29 9.16
N ARG A 266 14.18 9.77 9.21
CA ARG A 266 15.38 10.52 8.81
C ARG A 266 16.06 9.90 7.61
N LEU A 267 15.88 10.56 6.46
CA LEU A 267 16.64 10.24 5.26
C LEU A 267 17.20 11.43 4.52
N GLY A 268 18.53 11.42 4.41
CA GLY A 268 19.30 12.33 3.59
C GLY A 268 19.14 11.93 2.12
N ARG A 269 18.91 12.93 1.26
CA ARG A 269 18.94 12.74 -0.18
C ARG A 269 20.29 12.14 -0.59
N ARG A 270 20.34 10.90 -1.06
CA ARG A 270 21.36 10.53 -2.04
C ARG A 270 20.83 10.94 -3.41
N ARG A 271 21.36 12.04 -3.96
CA ARG A 271 21.43 12.19 -5.41
C ARG A 271 22.49 11.19 -5.90
N GLY A 272 22.14 9.91 -5.97
CA GLY A 272 22.99 8.88 -6.56
C GLY A 272 22.87 8.94 -8.08
N ARG A 273 23.94 9.30 -8.78
CA ARG A 273 24.03 9.07 -10.23
C ARG A 273 24.02 7.54 -10.46
N PRO A 274 23.34 7.04 -11.51
CA PRO A 274 23.34 5.60 -11.81
C PRO A 274 24.77 5.07 -11.91
N THR A 275 25.00 3.89 -11.31
CA THR A 275 26.30 3.24 -11.37
C THR A 275 26.61 2.80 -12.80
N ARG A 276 27.89 2.61 -13.13
CA ARG A 276 28.36 2.25 -14.48
C ARG A 276 27.73 0.94 -15.00
N HIS A 277 27.26 0.07 -14.10
CA HIS A 277 26.60 -1.20 -14.42
C HIS A 277 25.15 -1.02 -14.91
N GLN A 278 24.45 0.02 -14.45
CA GLN A 278 23.09 0.35 -14.88
C GLN A 278 23.03 0.95 -16.30
N ARG A 279 24.18 1.34 -16.89
CA ARG A 279 24.25 1.83 -18.28
C ARG A 279 24.44 0.73 -19.31
N SER A 280 25.00 -0.42 -18.92
CA SER A 280 25.36 -1.51 -19.85
C SER A 280 24.29 -2.59 -20.00
N LEU A 281 23.17 -2.50 -19.29
CA LEU A 281 22.05 -3.45 -19.40
C LEU A 281 20.96 -2.98 -20.38
N GLY A 282 21.03 -1.73 -20.85
CA GLY A 282 20.11 -1.19 -21.87
C GLY A 282 20.36 -1.69 -23.30
N GLU A 283 21.39 -2.52 -23.53
CA GLU A 283 21.79 -3.00 -24.86
C GLU A 283 21.73 -4.53 -25.01
N ARG A 284 21.14 -5.27 -24.07
CA ARG A 284 20.78 -6.68 -24.32
C ARG A 284 19.35 -6.74 -24.84
N GLU A 285 19.25 -6.69 -26.15
CA GLU A 285 18.03 -7.01 -26.90
C GLU A 285 17.52 -8.40 -26.48
N GLY A 286 16.22 -8.49 -26.14
CA GLY A 286 15.57 -9.79 -25.96
C GLY A 286 14.40 -9.91 -25.00
N LEU A 287 13.80 -8.82 -24.48
CA LEU A 287 12.52 -8.92 -23.74
C LEU A 287 11.57 -7.80 -24.19
N ARG A 288 11.08 -7.91 -25.44
CA ARG A 288 9.90 -7.15 -25.87
C ARG A 288 8.65 -7.91 -25.42
N GLY A 289 7.80 -7.23 -24.64
CA GLY A 289 6.41 -7.64 -24.42
C GLY A 289 6.22 -8.64 -23.28
N VAL A 290 6.41 -8.22 -22.04
CA VAL A 290 5.72 -8.84 -20.91
C VAL A 290 4.89 -7.76 -20.24
N ASP A 291 3.58 -7.86 -20.42
CA ASP A 291 2.58 -6.94 -19.90
C ASP A 291 2.50 -7.12 -18.38
N ALA A 292 3.32 -6.35 -17.65
CA ALA A 292 3.33 -6.31 -16.20
C ALA A 292 2.16 -5.45 -15.68
N ASN A 293 0.94 -5.83 -16.04
CA ASN A 293 -0.27 -5.35 -15.38
C ASN A 293 -0.56 -6.28 -14.19
N PRO A 294 -0.42 -5.83 -12.93
CA PRO A 294 -0.68 -6.65 -11.74
C PRO A 294 -2.15 -7.08 -11.58
N TYR A 295 -3.06 -6.66 -12.47
CA TYR A 295 -4.50 -6.95 -12.40
C TYR A 295 -5.09 -7.66 -13.63
N ARG A 296 -4.27 -8.22 -14.54
CA ARG A 296 -4.79 -8.93 -15.71
C ARG A 296 -5.29 -10.34 -15.32
N LEU A 297 -6.57 -10.44 -14.96
CA LEU A 297 -7.27 -11.73 -14.85
C LEU A 297 -7.64 -12.22 -16.26
N THR A 298 -7.31 -13.49 -16.54
CA THR A 298 -7.59 -14.18 -17.81
C THR A 298 -9.10 -14.38 -17.99
N GLY A 299 -9.54 -14.26 -19.24
CA GLY A 299 -10.94 -14.01 -19.59
C GLY A 299 -11.92 -15.16 -19.38
N LEU A 300 -13.17 -14.77 -19.12
CA LEU A 300 -14.36 -15.49 -19.52
C LEU A 300 -15.35 -14.47 -20.10
N LYS A 301 -15.93 -14.81 -21.25
CA LYS A 301 -16.88 -13.99 -22.01
C LYS A 301 -18.11 -13.65 -21.16
N HIS A 302 -18.51 -12.39 -21.15
CA HIS A 302 -19.81 -11.97 -20.62
C HIS A 302 -20.89 -12.06 -21.69
N ASP A 303 -21.91 -12.87 -21.43
CA ASP A 303 -23.25 -12.66 -22.02
C ASP A 303 -23.97 -11.55 -21.22
N PRO A 304 -24.78 -10.70 -21.88
CA PRO A 304 -25.44 -9.58 -21.22
C PRO A 304 -26.66 -10.06 -20.43
N VAL A 305 -26.73 -9.71 -19.14
CA VAL A 305 -27.96 -9.90 -18.35
C VAL A 305 -28.65 -8.56 -18.12
N ASP A 306 -29.95 -8.64 -18.35
CA ASP A 306 -30.99 -7.63 -18.48
C ASP A 306 -31.17 -6.72 -17.25
N ARG A 307 -31.48 -5.44 -17.48
CA ARG A 307 -31.75 -4.44 -16.43
C ARG A 307 -33.25 -4.40 -16.14
N GLY A 308 -33.67 -5.06 -15.05
CA GLY A 308 -35.00 -4.91 -14.46
C GLY A 308 -35.00 -4.01 -13.21
N SER A 309 -35.81 -2.96 -13.24
CA SER A 309 -36.30 -2.12 -12.11
C SER A 309 -36.97 -2.97 -11.02
N VAL A 310 -37.21 -2.62 -9.74
CA VAL A 310 -37.51 -1.43 -8.93
C VAL A 310 -37.23 -1.91 -7.45
N ASP A 311 -36.87 -1.14 -6.42
CA ASP A 311 -37.76 -0.36 -5.53
C ASP A 311 -36.97 0.18 -4.31
N ARG A 312 -37.34 1.39 -3.85
CA ARG A 312 -36.83 2.11 -2.65
C ARG A 312 -37.81 1.88 -1.48
N PRO A 313 -37.37 1.78 -0.20
CA PRO A 313 -37.73 2.82 0.80
C PRO A 313 -36.79 2.86 2.05
N PRO A 314 -37.11 3.59 3.15
CA PRO A 314 -37.47 4.99 3.27
C PRO A 314 -36.58 5.77 4.30
N ASP A 315 -36.86 7.07 4.35
CA ASP A 315 -36.32 8.17 5.15
C ASP A 315 -36.27 7.97 6.68
N ARG A 316 -35.22 8.51 7.35
CA ARG A 316 -35.15 8.69 8.80
C ARG A 316 -34.37 9.95 9.22
N ALA A 317 -35.15 10.99 9.49
CA ALA A 317 -35.10 12.01 10.55
C ALA A 317 -33.75 12.34 11.26
N ALA A 318 -33.45 13.64 11.24
CA ALA A 318 -32.36 14.34 11.90
C ALA A 318 -32.53 14.52 13.43
N LEU A 319 -31.41 14.58 14.18
CA LEU A 319 -31.28 15.17 15.53
C LEU A 319 -29.81 15.66 15.78
N PRO A 320 -29.55 16.55 16.77
CA PRO A 320 -28.86 17.83 16.55
C PRO A 320 -27.36 17.91 16.91
N LEU A 321 -26.71 18.92 16.34
CA LEU A 321 -25.35 19.40 16.59
C LEU A 321 -25.16 19.89 18.04
N LEU A 322 -24.13 19.39 18.71
CA LEU A 322 -23.49 20.06 19.85
C LEU A 322 -22.05 20.41 19.47
N ARG A 323 -21.80 21.72 19.35
CA ARG A 323 -20.46 22.32 19.35
C ARG A 323 -19.99 22.38 20.80
N ASP A 324 -18.82 21.83 21.08
CA ASP A 324 -17.96 22.36 22.13
C ASP A 324 -16.53 22.40 21.60
N GLU A 325 -16.02 23.61 21.55
CA GLU A 325 -14.65 23.95 21.17
C GLU A 325 -13.78 23.78 22.41
N ARG A 326 -12.66 23.05 22.26
CA ARG A 326 -11.36 23.23 22.94
C ARG A 326 -10.71 21.86 23.19
N VAL A 327 -9.85 21.42 22.26
CA VAL A 327 -8.43 21.06 22.54
C VAL A 327 -7.67 21.10 21.20
N VAL A 328 -6.74 22.05 21.08
CA VAL A 328 -5.75 22.25 20.01
C VAL A 328 -4.49 22.78 20.74
N PRO A 329 -3.21 22.60 20.31
CA PRO A 329 -2.67 22.05 19.04
C PRO A 329 -1.38 21.15 19.09
N TRP A 330 -1.19 20.30 18.06
CA TRP A 330 0.06 20.25 17.23
C TRP A 330 -0.08 21.14 15.97
N PHE A 331 -1.17 21.90 15.90
CA PHE A 331 -1.56 22.76 14.80
C PHE A 331 -1.14 24.25 14.84
N ASP A 332 -0.38 24.78 15.81
CA ASP A 332 -0.02 26.22 15.76
C ASP A 332 1.45 26.58 16.06
N ARG A 333 2.14 27.04 14.99
CA ARG A 333 3.02 28.23 14.76
C ARG A 333 4.13 28.56 15.79
N VAL A 334 5.34 29.04 15.44
CA VAL A 334 5.79 30.11 14.51
C VAL A 334 7.29 29.90 14.18
N PRO A 335 7.82 30.33 13.01
CA PRO A 335 9.25 30.55 12.81
C PRO A 335 9.67 32.01 13.03
N GLU A 336 10.76 32.30 13.76
CA GLU A 336 11.68 33.39 13.40
C GLU A 336 13.00 33.38 14.21
N ARG A 337 14.12 33.51 13.49
CA ARG A 337 15.43 34.09 13.87
C ARG A 337 16.53 33.26 14.58
N LEU A 338 17.61 33.06 13.80
CA LEU A 338 19.05 33.13 14.14
C LEU A 338 19.65 31.93 14.90
N ARG A 339 20.92 31.49 14.77
CA ARG A 339 22.07 31.70 13.87
C ARG A 339 23.15 30.68 14.32
N ARG A 340 23.92 30.15 13.36
CA ARG A 340 25.36 29.78 13.40
C ARG A 340 25.88 28.52 14.16
N ALA A 341 26.48 27.62 13.36
CA ALA A 341 27.92 27.23 13.32
C ALA A 341 28.39 25.80 13.70
N ARG A 342 28.92 25.12 12.66
CA ARG A 342 30.18 24.33 12.49
C ARG A 342 30.48 22.99 13.21
N ARG A 343 30.72 21.95 12.35
CA ARG A 343 31.86 20.96 12.22
C ARG A 343 32.26 20.10 13.47
N ILE A 344 32.60 18.79 13.46
CA ILE A 344 33.38 17.88 12.57
C ILE A 344 33.24 16.40 13.07
N PHE A 345 33.33 15.42 12.15
CA PHE A 345 33.69 13.96 12.18
C PHE A 345 33.38 13.01 13.39
N MET A 346 32.71 11.88 13.11
CA MET A 346 33.31 10.53 12.88
C MET A 346 32.22 9.49 12.51
N ARG A 347 32.55 8.53 11.62
CA ARG A 347 31.75 7.36 11.20
C ARG A 347 32.14 6.16 12.09
N PRO A 348 31.28 5.18 12.40
CA PRO A 348 30.93 4.14 11.40
C PRO A 348 29.51 3.51 11.50
N LEU A 349 29.21 2.69 10.48
CA LEU A 349 28.04 1.81 10.21
C LEU A 349 26.73 2.48 9.73
N GLN A 350 26.26 2.07 8.54
CA GLN A 350 25.10 2.64 7.83
C GLN A 350 23.84 1.77 8.05
N PRO A 351 22.73 2.32 8.59
CA PRO A 351 21.40 1.73 8.50
C PRO A 351 20.69 2.10 7.17
N SER A 352 19.76 1.23 6.72
CA SER A 352 19.09 1.25 5.41
C SER A 352 18.16 2.44 5.18
N GLU A 353 18.17 2.99 3.95
CA GLU A 353 17.88 4.39 3.67
C GLU A 353 16.53 4.69 2.96
N ASP A 354 15.37 4.07 3.27
CA ASP A 354 14.11 4.31 2.51
C ASP A 354 12.83 3.81 3.22
N ALA A 355 12.55 4.33 4.40
CA ALA A 355 11.26 4.08 5.02
C ALA A 355 10.16 5.03 4.50
N GLN A 356 8.95 4.53 4.21
CA GLN A 356 7.81 5.33 3.72
C GLN A 356 6.47 4.89 4.33
N ILE A 357 5.57 5.86 4.55
CA ILE A 357 4.19 5.60 4.95
C ILE A 357 3.28 5.72 3.73
N ALA A 358 2.62 4.63 3.40
CA ALA A 358 1.52 4.61 2.47
C ALA A 358 0.23 4.91 3.22
N VAL A 359 -0.50 5.93 2.81
CA VAL A 359 -1.87 6.14 3.24
C VAL A 359 -2.77 5.54 2.18
N VAL A 360 -3.64 4.62 2.60
CA VAL A 360 -4.66 4.06 1.72
C VAL A 360 -6.00 4.62 2.14
N GLY A 361 -6.63 5.41 1.26
CA GLY A 361 -7.94 6.01 1.48
C GLY A 361 -9.10 5.02 1.24
N PRO A 362 -10.34 5.39 1.55
CA PRO A 362 -11.51 4.53 1.34
C PRO A 362 -11.81 4.33 -0.14
N VAL A 363 -12.14 3.10 -0.49
CA VAL A 363 -12.80 2.68 -1.74
C VAL A 363 -14.23 3.23 -1.70
N ARG A 364 -14.53 4.35 -2.37
CA ARG A 364 -15.85 5.02 -2.27
C ARG A 364 -16.90 4.36 -3.16
N ALA A 365 -18.12 4.25 -2.63
CA ALA A 365 -19.31 4.69 -3.37
C ALA A 365 -19.37 6.22 -3.25
N PHE A 366 -19.16 6.94 -4.35
CA PHE A 366 -19.44 8.37 -4.45
C PHE A 366 -20.81 8.50 -5.11
N ASP A 367 -21.75 9.14 -4.41
CA ASP A 367 -23.02 9.55 -5.00
C ASP A 367 -22.77 10.58 -6.10
N GLU A 368 -23.31 10.31 -7.29
CA GLU A 368 -23.36 11.28 -8.38
C GLU A 368 -24.52 12.26 -8.12
N GLY A 369 -24.17 13.52 -7.83
CA GLY A 369 -25.12 14.63 -7.91
C GLY A 369 -25.14 15.55 -6.69
N GLY A 370 -24.65 16.78 -6.87
CA GLY A 370 -24.84 17.86 -5.90
C GLY A 370 -23.86 18.99 -6.11
N GLU A 371 -24.35 20.08 -6.71
CA GLU A 371 -23.60 21.29 -7.02
C GLU A 371 -22.93 21.97 -5.82
N ARG A 372 -21.79 22.62 -6.14
CA ARG A 372 -21.27 23.91 -5.62
C ARG A 372 -21.75 24.32 -4.22
N ASP A 373 -20.85 24.23 -3.24
CA ASP A 373 -20.34 25.38 -2.49
C ASP A 373 -19.28 24.93 -1.47
N GLY A 374 -18.28 25.78 -1.22
CA GLY A 374 -17.32 25.57 -0.14
C GLY A 374 -15.91 25.17 -0.54
N CYS A 375 -15.27 26.00 -1.38
CA CYS A 375 -13.82 26.14 -1.45
C CYS A 375 -13.21 26.19 -0.05
N THR A 376 -12.55 25.11 0.40
CA THR A 376 -11.63 25.18 1.54
C THR A 376 -10.20 25.07 1.03
N ARG A 377 -9.69 26.21 0.54
CA ARG A 377 -8.26 26.44 0.34
C ARG A 377 -7.55 26.28 1.69
N LEU A 378 -6.72 25.24 1.83
CA LEU A 378 -5.73 25.20 2.90
C LEU A 378 -4.50 26.00 2.44
N ASN A 379 -4.51 27.30 2.74
CA ASN A 379 -3.34 28.16 2.59
C ASN A 379 -2.28 27.76 3.64
N PHE A 380 -1.09 27.37 3.19
CA PHE A 380 0.07 27.12 4.05
C PHE A 380 0.89 28.40 4.20
N ALA A 381 1.00 28.90 5.44
CA ALA A 381 2.08 29.76 5.87
C ALA A 381 2.97 28.96 6.83
#